data_AF-A0A223VM89-F1
#
_entry.id   AF-A0A223VM89-F1
#
_cell.length_a   1.000
_cell.length_b   1.000
_cell.length_c   1.000
_cell.angle_alpha   90.00
_cell.angle_beta   90.00
_cell.angle_gamma   90.00
#
_symmetry.space_group_name_H-M   'P 1'
#
loop_
_entity.id
_entity.type
_entity.pdbx_description
1 polymer ?
#
loop_
_entity_poly.entity_id
_entity_poly.type
_entity_poly.pdbx_seq_one_letter_code
_entity_poly.pdbx_strand_id
1 'polypeptide(L)' 'MARSTFDLDIRGLLGAEEQLALLNLPHQLRRRLLNNVSKRVRSASRQRIRNQQNLDGSPFEARKGSSKGKKKMEAG' A
#
# COMPACT_ATOMS: atom_id res chain seq x y z
N MET A 1 -31.23 -1.44 -13.66
CA MET A 1 -29.74 -1.32 -13.71
C MET A 1 -29.34 -0.07 -12.94
N ALA A 2 -29.15 -0.18 -11.63
CA ALA A 2 -28.73 0.95 -10.80
C ALA A 2 -27.21 1.11 -10.91
N ARG A 3 -26.78 2.18 -11.59
CA ARG A 3 -25.36 2.54 -11.74
C ARG A 3 -24.94 3.20 -10.42
N SER A 4 -24.10 2.55 -9.62
CA SER A 4 -23.56 3.15 -8.40
C SER A 4 -22.74 4.40 -8.77
N THR A 5 -23.17 5.57 -8.30
CA THR A 5 -22.63 6.90 -8.64
C THR A 5 -21.37 7.28 -7.86
N PHE A 6 -20.77 6.34 -7.15
CA PHE A 6 -19.53 6.53 -6.40
C PHE A 6 -18.54 5.44 -6.83
N ASP A 7 -17.64 5.79 -7.75
CA ASP A 7 -16.46 4.97 -8.04
C ASP A 7 -15.41 5.29 -6.98
N LEU A 8 -15.53 4.62 -5.83
CA LEU A 8 -14.60 4.77 -4.73
C LEU A 8 -13.40 3.85 -5.04
N ASP A 9 -12.43 4.37 -5.80
CA ASP A 9 -11.19 3.65 -6.14
C ASP A 9 -10.30 3.53 -4.90
N ILE A 10 -10.67 2.61 -4.01
CA ILE A 10 -9.80 2.15 -2.93
C ILE A 10 -8.75 1.28 -3.60
N ARG A 11 -7.56 1.82 -3.81
CA ARG A 11 -6.42 1.10 -4.36
C ARG A 11 -6.26 -0.28 -3.70
N GLY A 12 -6.58 -1.34 -4.45
CA GLY A 12 -6.47 -2.73 -4.00
C GLY A 12 -7.78 -3.40 -3.59
N LEU A 13 -8.92 -2.70 -3.65
CA LEU A 13 -10.24 -3.34 -3.55
C LEU A 13 -10.60 -3.97 -4.91
N LEU A 14 -10.97 -5.25 -4.89
CA LEU A 14 -11.52 -5.91 -6.08
C LEU A 14 -13.02 -5.63 -6.16
N GLY A 15 -13.50 -5.26 -7.34
CA GLY A 15 -14.91 -5.21 -7.68
C GLY A 15 -15.56 -6.59 -7.68
N ALA A 16 -16.89 -6.63 -7.66
CA ALA A 16 -17.65 -7.87 -7.56
C ALA A 16 -17.36 -8.86 -8.71
N GLU A 17 -17.18 -8.38 -9.94
CA GLU A 17 -16.86 -9.22 -11.10
C GLU A 17 -15.47 -9.86 -10.98
N GLU A 18 -14.50 -9.12 -10.48
CA GLU A 18 -13.13 -9.60 -10.33
C GLU A 18 -13.01 -10.59 -9.17
N GLN A 19 -13.80 -10.39 -8.11
CA GLN A 19 -13.94 -11.36 -7.03
C GLN A 19 -14.54 -12.68 -7.56
N LEU A 20 -15.59 -12.62 -8.38
CA LEU A 20 -16.15 -13.81 -9.04
C LEU A 20 -15.15 -14.46 -9.98
N ALA A 21 -14.40 -13.70 -10.77
CA ALA A 21 -13.33 -14.22 -11.62
C ALA A 21 -12.25 -14.94 -10.80
N LEU A 22 -11.87 -14.39 -9.64
CA LEU A 22 -10.97 -15.02 -8.68
C LEU A 22 -11.52 -16.35 -8.16
N LEU A 23 -12.83 -16.41 -7.88
CA LEU A 23 -13.53 -17.62 -7.42
C LEU A 23 -13.75 -18.65 -8.53
N ASN A 24 -13.76 -18.24 -9.79
CA ASN A 24 -13.85 -19.13 -10.95
C ASN A 24 -12.49 -19.74 -11.33
N LEU A 25 -11.37 -19.17 -10.86
CA LEU A 25 -10.04 -19.72 -11.14
C LEU A 25 -9.85 -21.10 -10.47
N PRO A 26 -9.14 -22.03 -11.15
CA PRO A 26 -8.63 -23.25 -10.52
C PRO A 26 -7.83 -22.95 -9.25
N HIS A 27 -7.96 -23.81 -8.24
CA HIS A 27 -7.38 -23.58 -6.91
C HIS A 27 -5.86 -23.28 -6.94
N GLN A 28 -5.10 -23.95 -7.79
CA GLN A 28 -3.67 -23.72 -7.95
C GLN A 28 -3.35 -22.32 -8.48
N LEU A 29 -4.10 -21.85 -9.49
CA LEU A 29 -3.90 -20.53 -10.09
C LEU A 29 -4.34 -19.43 -9.12
N ARG A 30 -5.45 -19.62 -8.40
CA ARG A 30 -5.90 -18.71 -7.35
C ARG A 30 -4.82 -18.53 -6.28
N ARG A 31 -4.29 -19.63 -5.73
CA ARG A 31 -3.21 -19.58 -4.73
C ARG A 31 -1.97 -18.86 -5.28
N ARG A 32 -1.57 -19.16 -6.52
CA ARG A 32 -0.41 -18.51 -7.17
C ARG A 32 -0.64 -17.00 -7.33
N LEU A 33 -1.83 -16.58 -7.77
CA LEU A 33 -2.20 -15.18 -7.92
C LEU A 33 -2.13 -14.44 -6.58
N LEU A 34 -2.80 -14.96 -5.55
CA LEU A 34 -2.80 -14.35 -4.21
C LEU A 34 -1.39 -14.26 -3.61
N ASN A 35 -0.54 -15.26 -3.85
CA ASN A 35 0.86 -15.22 -3.43
C ASN A 35 1.68 -14.15 -4.17
N ASN A 36 1.43 -13.96 -5.47
CA ASN A 36 2.12 -12.94 -6.24
C ASN A 36 1.68 -11.54 -5.82
N VAL A 37 0.39 -11.34 -5.56
CA VAL A 37 -0.16 -10.08 -5.04
C VAL A 37 0.47 -9.75 -3.70
N SER A 38 0.51 -10.69 -2.75
CA SER A 38 1.12 -10.43 -1.42
C SER A 38 2.62 -10.10 -1.52
N LYS A 39 3.36 -10.78 -2.40
CA LYS A 39 4.77 -10.45 -2.69
C LYS A 39 4.92 -9.05 -3.29
N ARG A 40 4.06 -8.66 -4.24
CA ARG A 40 4.08 -7.34 -4.88
C ARG A 40 3.80 -6.24 -3.87
N VAL A 41 2.78 -6.40 -3.03
CA VAL A 41 2.43 -5.45 -1.95
C VAL A 41 3.58 -5.31 -0.97
N ARG A 42 4.20 -6.42 -0.54
CA ARG A 42 5.38 -6.39 0.34
C ARG A 42 6.53 -5.59 -0.29
N SER A 43 6.85 -5.85 -1.56
CA SER A 43 7.92 -5.14 -2.26
C SER A 43 7.62 -3.65 -2.41
N ALA A 44 6.40 -3.28 -2.80
CA ALA A 44 5.97 -1.89 -2.92
C ALA A 44 6.02 -1.16 -1.57
N SER A 45 5.55 -1.79 -0.50
CA SER A 45 5.60 -1.22 0.85
C SER A 45 7.05 -0.98 1.33
N ARG A 46 7.95 -1.95 1.11
CA ARG A 46 9.38 -1.78 1.43
C ARG A 46 10.03 -0.67 0.62
N GLN A 47 9.71 -0.56 -0.66
CA GLN A 47 10.21 0.53 -1.51
C GLN A 47 9.70 1.89 -1.03
N ARG A 48 8.41 1.99 -0.70
CA ARG A 48 7.80 3.21 -0.18
C ARG A 48 8.47 3.68 1.12
N ILE A 49 8.71 2.75 2.06
CA ILE A 49 9.41 3.05 3.32
C ILE A 49 10.86 3.51 3.04
N ARG A 50 11.56 2.83 2.13
CA ARG A 50 12.92 3.23 1.71
C ARG A 50 12.93 4.64 1.11
N ASN A 51 11.91 4.97 0.33
CA ASN A 51 11.72 6.30 -0.26
C ASN A 51 11.16 7.33 0.73
N GLN A 52 10.86 6.95 1.98
CA GLN A 52 10.27 7.81 3.01
C GLN A 52 8.96 8.48 2.58
N GLN A 53 8.06 7.71 1.95
CA GLN A 53 6.77 8.20 1.43
C GLN A 53 5.57 7.58 2.16
N ASN A 54 4.50 8.34 2.34
CA ASN A 54 3.20 7.90 2.85
C ASN A 54 2.39 7.17 1.76
N LEU A 55 1.19 6.67 2.12
CA LEU A 55 0.33 5.91 1.21
C LEU A 55 -0.27 6.76 0.07
N ASP A 56 -0.44 8.05 0.33
CA ASP A 56 -0.82 9.10 -0.62
C ASP A 56 0.38 9.59 -1.47
N GLY A 57 1.61 9.16 -1.13
CA GLY A 57 2.84 9.57 -1.79
C GLY A 57 3.53 10.80 -1.18
N SER A 58 2.93 11.44 -0.16
CA SER A 58 3.55 12.57 0.54
C SER A 58 4.81 12.11 1.30
N PRO A 59 5.83 12.98 1.49
CA PRO A 59 6.99 12.60 2.29
C PRO A 59 6.59 12.37 3.75
N PHE A 60 7.33 11.51 4.46
CA PHE A 60 7.19 11.36 5.90
C PHE A 60 7.37 12.69 6.63
N GLU A 61 6.66 12.86 7.74
CA GLU A 61 6.87 14.03 8.60
C GLU A 61 8.32 14.10 9.05
N ALA A 62 8.88 15.30 9.02
CA ALA A 62 10.21 15.55 9.57
C ALA A 62 10.24 15.16 11.05
N ARG A 63 11.34 14.57 11.50
CA ARG A 63 11.53 14.26 12.93
C ARG A 63 11.32 15.52 13.76
N LYS A 64 10.53 15.43 14.84
CA LYS A 64 10.26 16.52 15.80
C LYS A 64 11.54 16.98 16.53
N GLY A 65 12.42 17.69 15.82
CA GLY A 65 13.66 18.21 16.41
C GLY A 65 14.76 18.65 15.44
N SER A 66 14.57 18.58 14.12
CA SER A 66 15.57 19.13 13.17
C SER A 66 15.50 20.65 13.00
N SER A 67 14.59 21.34 13.70
CA SER A 67 14.57 22.80 13.74
C SER A 67 15.86 23.31 14.36
N LYS A 68 16.50 24.26 13.67
CA LYS A 68 17.72 25.00 14.04
C LYS A 68 17.61 25.54 15.49
N GLY A 69 17.96 24.74 16.50
CA GLY A 69 17.80 25.13 17.91
C GLY A 69 17.68 24.01 18.96
N LYS A 70 17.59 22.72 18.61
CA LYS A 70 17.59 21.66 19.64
C LYS A 70 19.01 21.20 20.02
N LYS A 71 19.23 21.07 21.34
CA LYS A 71 20.49 20.70 22.01
C LYS A 71 21.07 19.43 21.37
N LYS A 72 22.31 19.49 20.86
CA LYS A 72 23.03 18.31 20.41
C LYS A 72 23.13 17.33 21.58
N MET A 73 22.86 16.04 21.37
CA MET A 73 23.22 15.05 22.38
C MET A 73 24.74 15.09 22.51
N GLU A 74 25.23 15.44 23.71
CA GLU A 74 26.65 15.34 24.01
C GLU A 74 27.05 13.88 23.87
N ALA A 75 28.11 13.64 23.10
CA ALA A 75 28.65 12.32 22.89
C ALA A 75 29.10 11.76 24.25
N GLY A 76 28.48 10.66 24.68
CA GLY A 76 29.02 9.80 25.72
C GLY A 76 30.11 8.91 25.14
#